data_AF-A0A2I0L3P5-F1
#
_entry.id   AF-A0A2I0L3P5-F1
#
_cell.length_a   1.000
_cell.length_b   1.000
_cell.length_c   1.000
_cell.angle_alpha   90.00
_cell.angle_beta   90.00
_cell.angle_gamma   90.00
#
_symmetry.space_group_name_H-M   'P 1'
#
loop_
_entity.id
_entity.type
_entity.pdbx_description
1 polymer ?
#
loop_
_entity_poly.entity_id
_entity_poly.type
_entity_poly.pdbx_seq_one_letter_code
_entity_poly.pdbx_strand_id
1 'polypeptide(L)'
;MLPFALLAYRTSIRTSTGTTPYSLVYGMEAVLPIEVEIPSMRVLAESELEEAEWAKQRYEQLKLIDEKRLTALCHDQCYKQRMARAFNARVRYRKFNSDDLVLRKQHPA
;
A
#
# COMPACT_ATOMS: atom_id res chain seq x y z
N MET A 1 -11.00 13.81 -12.72
CA MET A 1 -10.21 13.76 -11.46
C MET A 1 -10.05 12.33 -10.94
N LEU A 2 -11.13 11.55 -10.79
CA LEU A 2 -11.07 10.20 -10.20
C LEU A 2 -10.03 9.22 -10.83
N PRO A 3 -9.85 9.16 -12.16
CA PRO A 3 -8.85 8.25 -12.75
C PRO A 3 -7.41 8.55 -12.32
N PHE A 4 -7.05 9.84 -12.26
CA PHE A 4 -5.73 10.29 -11.83
C PHE A 4 -5.49 10.03 -10.34
N ALA A 5 -6.51 10.25 -9.51
CA ALA A 5 -6.44 9.95 -8.08
C ALA A 5 -6.23 8.44 -7.83
N LEU A 6 -6.93 7.59 -8.60
CA LEU A 6 -6.77 6.14 -8.50
C LEU A 6 -5.39 5.68 -8.95
N LEU A 7 -4.86 6.24 -10.04
CA LEU A 7 -3.50 5.95 -10.52
C LEU A 7 -2.47 6.33 -9.44
N ALA A 8 -2.52 7.56 -8.94
CA ALA A 8 -1.61 8.04 -7.89
C ALA A 8 -1.69 7.16 -6.63
N TYR A 9 -2.89 6.74 -6.24
CA TYR A 9 -3.06 5.83 -5.10
C TYR A 9 -2.38 4.48 -5.33
N ARG A 10 -2.49 3.92 -6.54
CA ARG A 10 -1.92 2.60 -6.89
C ARG A 10 -0.40 2.62 -7.03
N THR A 11 0.19 3.74 -7.43
CA THR A 11 1.64 3.85 -7.71
C THR A 11 2.43 4.57 -6.63
N SER A 12 1.78 5.12 -5.60
CA SER A 12 2.46 5.73 -4.46
C SER A 12 2.70 4.72 -3.34
N ILE A 13 3.87 4.82 -2.70
CA ILE A 13 4.20 4.00 -1.52
C ILE A 13 3.24 4.34 -0.38
N ARG A 14 2.62 3.33 0.21
CA ARG A 14 1.76 3.50 1.39
C ARG A 14 2.59 3.40 2.65
N THR A 15 2.46 4.36 3.55
CA THR A 15 3.11 4.33 4.87
C THR A 15 2.76 3.08 5.68
N SER A 16 1.54 2.55 5.49
CA SER A 16 1.03 1.36 6.16
C SER A 16 1.64 0.06 5.66
N THR A 17 2.06 -0.06 4.39
CA THR A 17 2.63 -1.32 3.86
C THR A 17 4.08 -1.20 3.42
N GLY A 18 4.62 0.02 3.28
CA GLY A 18 5.97 0.28 2.78
C GLY A 18 6.13 0.04 1.28
N THR A 19 5.04 -0.25 0.57
CA THR A 19 5.02 -0.66 -0.85
C THR A 19 3.92 0.08 -1.61
N THR A 20 3.95 0.01 -2.95
CA THR A 20 2.84 0.50 -3.76
C THR A 20 1.73 -0.56 -3.84
N PRO A 21 0.43 -0.18 -3.85
CA PRO A 21 -0.65 -1.15 -4.02
C PRO A 21 -0.55 -1.93 -5.34
N TYR A 22 -0.01 -1.31 -6.39
CA TYR A 22 0.19 -1.97 -7.69
C TYR A 22 1.18 -3.14 -7.58
N SER A 23 2.32 -2.96 -6.89
CA SER A 23 3.33 -4.02 -6.80
C SER A 23 2.91 -5.21 -5.94
N LEU A 24 1.96 -5.05 -5.02
CA LEU A 24 1.37 -6.18 -4.29
C LEU A 24 0.43 -7.05 -5.14
N VAL A 25 -0.20 -6.45 -6.15
CA VAL A 25 -1.11 -7.16 -7.08
C VAL A 25 -0.31 -7.82 -8.19
N TYR A 26 0.59 -7.06 -8.82
CA TYR A 26 1.28 -7.48 -10.04
C TYR A 26 2.74 -7.92 -9.81
N GLY A 27 3.29 -7.78 -8.61
CA GLY A 27 4.66 -8.23 -8.29
C GLY A 27 5.78 -7.30 -8.74
N MET A 28 5.46 -6.21 -9.46
CA MET A 28 6.41 -5.21 -9.96
C MET A 28 5.81 -3.81 -9.86
N GLU A 29 6.65 -2.78 -9.89
CA GLU A 29 6.17 -1.40 -9.92
C GLU A 29 5.55 -1.06 -11.27
N ALA A 30 4.50 -0.23 -11.27
CA ALA A 30 3.89 0.25 -12.51
C ALA A 30 4.89 1.11 -13.28
N VAL A 31 4.93 0.97 -14.61
CA VAL A 31 5.59 1.94 -15.48
C VAL A 31 4.68 3.15 -15.60
N LEU A 32 5.15 4.33 -15.20
CA LEU A 32 4.36 5.55 -15.27
C LEU A 32 4.29 6.08 -16.70
N PRO A 33 3.22 6.79 -17.11
CA PRO A 33 3.13 7.36 -18.45
C PRO A 33 4.32 8.25 -18.82
N ILE A 34 4.85 9.02 -17.86
CA ILE A 34 6.02 9.88 -18.08
C ILE A 34 7.30 9.08 -18.38
N GLU A 35 7.43 7.85 -17.88
CA GLU A 35 8.56 6.98 -18.18
C GLU A 35 8.50 6.41 -19.59
N VAL A 36 7.32 6.43 -20.22
CA VAL A 36 7.13 6.02 -21.62
C VAL A 36 7.34 7.22 -22.54
N GLU A 37 6.78 8.38 -22.19
CA GLU A 37 6.95 9.63 -22.94
C GLU A 37 8.41 10.10 -22.95
N ILE A 38 9.09 9.97 -21.80
CA ILE A 38 10.52 10.16 -21.64
C ILE A 38 11.09 8.79 -21.25
N PRO A 39 11.56 7.99 -22.22
CA PRO A 39 11.99 6.61 -21.99
C PRO A 39 12.90 6.47 -20.78
N SER A 40 12.37 5.88 -19.71
CA SER A 40 13.16 5.60 -18.51
C SER A 40 14.16 4.48 -18.80
N MET A 41 15.21 4.39 -17.98
CA MET A 41 16.20 3.31 -18.09
C MET A 41 15.53 1.93 -18.05
N ARG A 42 14.45 1.79 -17.28
CA ARG A 42 13.68 0.55 -17.20
C ARG A 42 12.97 0.24 -18.52
N VAL A 43 12.30 1.22 -19.12
CA VAL A 43 11.61 1.03 -20.42
C VAL A 43 12.61 0.68 -21.52
N LEU A 44 13.77 1.37 -21.55
CA LEU A 44 14.83 1.07 -22.51
C LEU A 44 15.37 -0.35 -22.33
N ALA A 45 15.69 -0.75 -21.09
CA ALA A 45 16.18 -2.09 -20.80
C ALA A 45 15.16 -3.18 -21.17
N GLU A 46 13.86 -2.96 -20.89
CA GLU A 46 12.82 -3.93 -21.25
C GLU A 46 12.59 -4.00 -22.78
N SER A 47 12.85 -2.92 -23.52
CA SER A 47 12.66 -2.89 -24.98
C SER A 47 13.72 -3.64 -25.79
N GLU A 48 14.89 -3.90 -25.19
CA GLU A 48 16.01 -4.62 -25.83
C GLU A 48 15.98 -6.14 -25.57
N LEU A 49 15.08 -6.62 -24.71
CA LEU A 49 14.99 -8.03 -24.34
C LEU A 49 14.24 -8.85 -25.40
N GLU A 50 14.73 -10.06 -25.66
CA GLU A 50 13.93 -11.06 -26.35
C GLU A 50 12.73 -11.49 -25.49
N GLU A 51 11.63 -11.88 -26.14
CA GLU A 51 10.38 -12.26 -25.46
C GLU A 51 10.59 -13.39 -24.43
N ALA A 52 11.46 -14.35 -24.75
CA ALA A 52 11.79 -15.46 -23.84
C ALA A 52 12.53 -14.97 -22.58
N GLU A 53 13.43 -14.01 -22.71
CA GLU A 53 14.16 -13.41 -21.59
C GLU A 53 13.23 -12.56 -20.73
N TRP A 54 12.38 -11.74 -21.36
CA TRP A 54 11.37 -10.96 -20.68
C TRP A 54 10.41 -11.85 -19.88
N ALA A 55 9.90 -12.92 -20.49
CA ALA A 55 9.01 -13.88 -19.83
C ALA A 55 9.68 -14.56 -18.63
N LYS A 56 10.96 -14.92 -18.75
CA LYS A 56 11.75 -15.49 -17.65
C LYS A 56 11.92 -14.50 -16.49
N GLN A 57 12.27 -13.25 -16.79
CA GLN A 57 12.37 -12.20 -15.75
C GLN A 57 11.03 -11.97 -15.05
N ARG A 58 9.94 -11.94 -15.83
CA ARG A 58 8.59 -11.78 -15.31
C ARG A 58 8.19 -12.93 -14.38
N TYR A 59 8.55 -14.16 -14.73
CA TYR A 59 8.31 -15.34 -13.90
C TYR A 59 9.04 -15.25 -12.54
N GLU A 60 10.32 -14.87 -12.53
CA GLU A 60 11.07 -14.71 -11.28
C GLU A 60 10.48 -13.61 -10.38
N GLN A 61 10.01 -12.49 -10.96
CA GLN A 61 9.31 -11.46 -10.18
C GLN A 61 8.03 -11.99 -9.53
N LEU A 62 7.26 -12.81 -10.25
CA LEU A 62 6.02 -13.41 -9.74
C LEU A 62 6.31 -14.45 -8.66
N LYS A 63 7.40 -15.22 -8.79
CA LYS A 63 7.82 -16.17 -7.77
C LYS A 63 8.09 -15.51 -6.41
N LEU A 64 8.56 -14.26 -6.40
CA LEU A 64 8.85 -13.49 -5.19
C LEU A 64 7.65 -12.66 -4.69
N ILE A 65 6.48 -12.75 -5.33
CA ILE A 65 5.34 -11.88 -4.99
C ILE A 65 4.80 -12.17 -3.58
N ASP A 66 4.81 -13.44 -3.16
CA ASP A 66 4.27 -13.84 -1.86
C ASP A 66 5.19 -13.39 -0.72
N GLU A 67 6.50 -13.38 -0.94
CA GLU A 67 7.46 -12.79 0.00
C GLU A 67 7.19 -11.29 0.17
N LYS A 68 7.00 -10.56 -0.94
CA LYS A 68 6.65 -9.12 -0.90
C LYS A 68 5.36 -8.88 -0.14
N ARG A 69 4.33 -9.70 -0.36
CA ARG A 69 3.05 -9.62 0.35
C ARG A 69 3.22 -9.90 1.84
N LEU A 70 4.02 -10.89 2.21
CA LEU A 70 4.30 -11.20 3.61
C LEU A 70 5.04 -10.05 4.31
N THR A 71 6.04 -9.45 3.68
CA THR A 71 6.73 -8.26 4.20
C THR A 71 5.76 -7.11 4.39
N ALA A 72 4.88 -6.84 3.41
CA ALA A 72 3.89 -5.78 3.49
C ALA A 72 2.87 -6.02 4.63
N LEU A 73 2.45 -7.27 4.85
CA LEU A 73 1.58 -7.64 5.96
C LEU A 73 2.25 -7.40 7.33
N CYS A 74 3.52 -7.78 7.47
CA CYS A 74 4.29 -7.53 8.68
C CYS A 74 4.40 -6.02 8.97
N HIS A 75 4.71 -5.23 7.95
CA HIS A 75 4.79 -3.77 8.07
C HIS A 75 3.44 -3.14 8.45
N ASP A 76 2.33 -3.62 7.87
CA ASP A 76 0.97 -3.18 8.21
C ASP A 76 0.60 -3.50 9.66
N GLN A 77 0.95 -4.69 10.15
CA GLN A 77 0.76 -5.04 11.56
C GLN A 77 1.54 -4.11 12.48
N CYS A 78 2.83 -3.88 12.20
CA CYS A 78 3.66 -2.94 12.95
C CYS A 78 3.10 -1.51 12.91
N TYR A 79 2.64 -1.05 11.75
CA TYR A 79 2.01 0.25 11.58
C TYR A 79 0.74 0.36 12.42
N LYS A 80 -0.17 -0.63 12.34
CA LYS A 80 -1.40 -0.67 13.14
C LYS A 80 -1.11 -0.67 14.63
N GLN A 81 -0.13 -1.43 15.10
CA GLN A 81 0.29 -1.43 16.51
C GLN A 81 0.80 -0.05 16.95
N ARG A 82 1.62 0.62 16.12
CA ARG A 82 2.08 1.99 16.40
C ARG A 82 0.93 2.97 16.49
N MET A 83 -0.01 2.91 15.56
CA MET A 83 -1.21 3.76 15.55
C MET A 83 -2.08 3.52 16.79
N ALA A 84 -2.32 2.25 17.13
CA ALA A 84 -3.09 1.88 18.32
C ALA A 84 -2.43 2.39 19.61
N ARG A 85 -1.11 2.24 19.76
CA ARG A 85 -0.37 2.77 20.92
C ARG A 85 -0.50 4.29 21.01
N ALA A 86 -0.32 5.00 19.90
CA ALA A 86 -0.41 6.47 19.88
C ALA A 86 -1.82 6.96 20.22
N PHE A 87 -2.86 6.29 19.71
CA PHE A 87 -4.25 6.59 20.05
C PHE A 87 -4.54 6.30 21.53
N ASN A 88 -4.23 5.08 21.99
CA ASN A 88 -4.51 4.63 23.36
C ASN A 88 -3.76 5.46 24.41
N ALA A 89 -2.57 5.96 24.11
CA ALA A 89 -1.83 6.87 25.00
C ALA A 89 -2.60 8.17 25.31
N ARG A 90 -3.53 8.59 24.43
CA ARG A 90 -4.37 9.78 24.61
C ARG A 90 -5.74 9.45 25.18
N VAL A 91 -6.14 8.19 25.17
CA VAL A 91 -7.43 7.76 25.70
C VAL A 91 -7.35 7.72 27.23
N ARG A 92 -8.16 8.56 27.87
CA ARG A 92 -8.37 8.48 29.32
C ARG A 92 -9.47 7.49 29.59
N TYR A 93 -9.12 6.38 30.23
CA TYR A 93 -10.12 5.43 30.71
C TYR A 93 -11.03 6.11 31.73
N ARG A 94 -12.35 5.95 31.55
CA ARG A 94 -13.38 6.40 32.50
C ARG A 94 -14.24 5.20 32.87
N LYS A 95 -14.43 5.00 34.17
CA LYS A 95 -15.45 4.08 34.70
C LYS A 95 -16.75 4.86 34.84
N PHE A 96 -17.86 4.21 34.51
CA PHE A 96 -19.20 4.73 34.71
C PHE A 96 -19.97 3.74 35.57
N ASN A 97 -20.78 4.24 36.49
CA ASN A 97 -21.67 3.46 37.35
C ASN A 97 -23.13 3.55 36.83
N SER A 98 -24.05 2.79 37.44
CA SER A 98 -25.46 3.07 37.21
C SER A 98 -25.76 4.51 37.62
N ASP A 99 -26.69 5.14 36.89
CA ASP A 99 -27.16 6.51 37.14
C ASP A 99 -26.19 7.64 36.74
N ASP A 100 -25.01 7.33 36.21
CA ASP A 100 -24.11 8.33 35.61
C ASP A 100 -24.70 8.89 34.30
N LEU A 101 -24.81 10.22 34.22
CA LEU A 101 -25.22 10.91 33.00
C LEU A 101 -24.06 10.99 31.99
N VAL A 102 -24.25 10.37 30.82
CA VAL A 102 -23.27 10.38 29.72
C VAL A 102 -23.87 10.96 28.44
N LEU A 103 -23.05 11.71 27.69
CA LEU A 103 -23.44 12.23 26.39
C LEU A 103 -23.37 11.12 25.33
N ARG A 104 -24.50 10.88 24.66
CA ARG A 104 -24.56 9.96 23.52
C ARG A 104 -24.15 10.70 22.25
N LYS A 105 -23.25 10.11 21.46
CA LYS A 105 -22.95 10.59 20.12
C LYS A 105 -24.17 10.36 19.22
N GLN A 106 -24.77 11.46 18.76
CA GLN A 106 -25.79 11.43 17.71
C GLN A 106 -25.06 11.28 16.37
N HIS A 107 -25.45 10.30 15.55
CA HIS A 107 -25.00 10.18 14.17
C HIS A 107 -26.05 10.85 13.26
N PRO A 108 -25.64 11.61 12.22
CA PRO A 108 -26.60 12.20 11.29
C PRO A 108 -27.40 11.09 10.60
N ALA A 109 -28.69 11.37 10.36
CA ALA A 109 -29.63 10.50 9.66
C ALA A 109 -29.29 10.36 8.17
#